data_AF-K2C842-F1
#
_entry.id   AF-K2C842-F1
#
_cell.length_a   1.000
_cell.length_b   1.000
_cell.length_c   1.000
_cell.angle_alpha   90.00
_cell.angle_beta   90.00
_cell.angle_gamma   90.00
#
_symmetry.space_group_name_H-M   'P 1'
#
loop_
_entity.id
_entity.type
_entity.pdbx_description
1 polymer ?
#
loop_
_entity_poly.entity_id
_entity_poly.type
_entity_poly.pdbx_seq_one_letter_code
_entity_poly.pdbx_strand_id
1 'polypeptide(L)'
;MMAGVVLPSAAVLLQKSRLENLVYRCSVLCREAFERAVFAGRQYQIVLQAGELKVFRREADEWQPVNDVWLRAPVIPGDCQLDWPADGWTALPEGYCESPQLRFHDVLANQTIFIKIRPYDAHFVRESQLPADAAGKL
;
A
#
# COMPACT_ATOMS: atom_id res chain seq x y z
N MET A 1 -43.14 -14.70 21.33
CA MET A 1 -42.11 -13.65 21.44
C MET A 1 -40.84 -14.17 20.77
N MET A 2 -40.55 -13.74 19.54
CA MET A 2 -39.26 -14.08 18.91
C MET A 2 -38.20 -13.12 19.47
N ALA A 3 -37.24 -13.67 20.21
CA ALA A 3 -36.02 -12.94 20.56
C ALA A 3 -35.21 -12.76 19.27
N GLY A 4 -35.25 -11.57 18.69
CA GLY A 4 -34.33 -11.20 17.63
C GLY A 4 -32.92 -11.22 18.20
N VAL A 5 -32.14 -12.24 17.83
CA VAL A 5 -30.70 -12.26 18.09
C VAL A 5 -30.07 -11.21 17.19
N VAL A 6 -29.84 -10.02 17.76
CA VAL A 6 -28.96 -9.03 17.14
C VAL A 6 -27.54 -9.58 17.28
N LEU A 7 -27.03 -10.21 16.23
CA LEU A 7 -25.59 -10.45 16.11
C LEU A 7 -24.94 -9.07 16.07
N PRO A 8 -24.08 -8.69 17.04
CA PRO A 8 -23.22 -7.52 16.88
C PRO A 8 -22.40 -7.81 15.64
N SER A 9 -22.77 -7.16 14.55
CA SER A 9 -22.28 -7.47 13.22
C SER A 9 -20.77 -7.32 13.23
N ALA A 10 -20.05 -8.16 12.49
CA ALA A 10 -18.59 -8.13 12.33
C ALA A 10 -17.99 -6.74 12.03
N ALA A 11 -18.83 -5.76 11.67
CA ALA A 11 -18.55 -4.33 11.62
C ALA A 11 -18.00 -3.71 12.92
N VAL A 12 -18.36 -4.22 14.11
CA VAL A 12 -17.86 -3.69 15.40
C VAL A 12 -16.43 -4.18 15.70
N LEU A 13 -16.00 -5.31 15.13
CA LEU A 13 -14.66 -5.88 15.31
C LEU A 13 -13.63 -5.36 14.28
N LEU A 14 -14.06 -4.58 13.29
CA LEU A 14 -13.22 -4.07 12.19
C LEU A 14 -13.36 -2.56 11.97
N GLN A 15 -13.56 -1.76 13.03
CA GLN A 15 -13.37 -0.31 12.92
C GLN A 15 -11.86 -0.01 12.82
N LYS A 16 -11.25 -0.35 11.68
CA LYS A 16 -9.95 0.20 11.29
C LYS A 16 -10.10 1.71 11.25
N SER A 17 -9.14 2.44 11.85
CA SER A 17 -9.11 3.89 11.69
C SER A 17 -9.01 4.24 10.21
N ARG A 18 -9.39 5.48 9.81
CA ARG A 18 -9.22 5.92 8.41
C ARG A 18 -7.78 5.76 7.93
N LEU A 19 -6.82 6.01 8.82
CA LEU A 19 -5.39 5.84 8.56
C LEU A 19 -5.05 4.37 8.30
N GLU A 20 -5.57 3.45 9.12
CA GLU A 20 -5.38 2.01 8.92
C GLU A 20 -6.07 1.49 7.65
N ASN A 21 -7.22 2.06 7.29
CA ASN A 21 -7.90 1.73 6.04
C ASN A 21 -7.07 2.17 4.84
N LEU A 22 -6.50 3.37 4.89
CA LEU A 22 -5.60 3.89 3.87
C LEU A 22 -4.35 3.01 3.71
N VAL A 23 -3.66 2.71 4.82
CA VAL A 23 -2.52 1.78 4.83
C VAL A 23 -2.89 0.44 4.20
N TYR A 24 -4.05 -0.12 4.58
CA TYR A 24 -4.53 -1.38 4.03
C TYR A 24 -4.76 -1.29 2.51
N ARG A 25 -5.42 -0.24 2.01
CA ARG A 25 -5.67 -0.11 0.56
C ARG A 25 -4.38 0.11 -0.23
N CYS A 26 -3.44 0.88 0.31
CA CYS A 26 -2.10 1.01 -0.28
C CYS A 26 -1.36 -0.34 -0.31
N SER A 27 -1.50 -1.16 0.73
CA SER A 27 -0.89 -2.50 0.77
C SER A 27 -1.44 -3.43 -0.31
N VAL A 28 -2.77 -3.38 -0.54
CA VAL A 28 -3.42 -4.13 -1.62
C VAL A 28 -2.91 -3.63 -2.97
N LEU A 29 -2.86 -2.31 -3.20
CA LEU A 29 -2.38 -1.76 -4.46
C LEU A 29 -0.94 -2.21 -4.79
N CYS A 30 -0.02 -2.14 -3.81
CA CYS A 30 1.37 -2.54 -4.01
C CYS A 30 1.49 -4.05 -4.27
N ARG A 31 0.75 -4.86 -3.53
CA ARG A 31 0.74 -6.31 -3.71
C ARG A 31 0.20 -6.73 -5.08
N GLU A 32 -0.91 -6.14 -5.50
CA GLU A 32 -1.49 -6.41 -6.82
C GLU A 32 -0.52 -5.98 -7.95
N ALA A 33 0.12 -4.82 -7.81
CA ALA A 33 1.14 -4.37 -8.75
C ALA A 33 2.34 -5.31 -8.79
N PHE A 34 2.78 -5.82 -7.64
CA PHE A 34 3.84 -6.82 -7.53
C PHE A 34 3.48 -8.14 -8.19
N GLU A 35 2.32 -8.72 -7.84
CA GLU A 35 1.85 -9.99 -8.40
C GLU A 35 1.70 -9.89 -9.93
N ARG A 36 1.22 -8.75 -10.44
CA ARG A 36 1.15 -8.49 -11.88
C ARG A 36 2.51 -8.27 -12.52
N ALA A 37 3.46 -7.66 -11.83
CA ALA A 37 4.81 -7.49 -12.36
C ALA A 37 5.43 -8.85 -12.66
N VAL A 38 5.34 -9.77 -11.70
CA VAL A 38 5.82 -11.14 -11.81
C VAL A 38 5.05 -11.92 -12.87
N PHE A 39 3.71 -11.90 -12.81
CA PHE A 39 2.89 -12.70 -13.73
C PHE A 39 3.00 -12.24 -15.19
N ALA A 40 3.03 -10.92 -15.43
CA ALA A 40 3.10 -10.38 -16.79
C ALA A 40 4.54 -10.28 -17.32
N GLY A 41 5.56 -10.48 -16.49
CA GLY A 41 6.95 -10.24 -16.85
C GLY A 41 7.22 -8.77 -17.21
N ARG A 42 6.59 -7.83 -16.51
CA ARG A 42 6.70 -6.39 -16.76
C ARG A 42 6.98 -5.62 -15.47
N GLN A 43 7.69 -4.51 -15.57
CA GLN A 43 7.88 -3.61 -14.45
C GLN A 43 6.61 -2.76 -14.21
N TYR A 44 6.25 -2.57 -12.94
CA TYR A 44 5.18 -1.67 -12.51
C TYR A 44 5.74 -0.62 -11.57
N GLN A 45 5.18 0.58 -11.65
CA GLN A 45 5.57 1.71 -10.80
C GLN A 45 4.31 2.40 -10.26
N ILE A 46 4.36 2.79 -8.99
CA ILE A 46 3.30 3.54 -8.32
C ILE A 46 3.86 4.90 -7.92
N VAL A 47 3.34 5.97 -8.51
CA VAL A 47 3.82 7.35 -8.28
C VAL A 47 2.75 8.16 -7.58
N LEU A 48 3.12 8.92 -6.55
CA LEU A 48 2.23 9.91 -5.93
C LEU A 48 2.25 11.21 -6.75
N GLN A 49 1.16 11.52 -7.43
CA GLN A 49 1.02 12.71 -8.26
C GLN A 49 -0.28 13.44 -7.94
N ALA A 50 -0.19 14.73 -7.63
CA ALA A 50 -1.34 15.58 -7.31
C ALA A 50 -2.26 14.99 -6.21
N GLY A 51 -1.69 14.31 -5.21
CA GLY A 51 -2.44 13.70 -4.11
C GLY A 51 -3.07 12.35 -4.45
N GLU A 52 -2.73 11.74 -5.58
CA GLU A 52 -3.22 10.41 -5.99
C GLU A 52 -2.07 9.45 -6.30
N LEU A 53 -2.22 8.18 -5.92
CA LEU A 53 -1.28 7.12 -6.31
C LEU A 53 -1.66 6.59 -7.69
N LYS A 54 -0.83 6.87 -8.70
CA LYS A 54 -1.04 6.42 -10.08
C LYS A 54 -0.16 5.24 -10.40
N VAL A 55 -0.74 4.22 -11.04
CA VAL A 55 -0.02 3.01 -11.44
C VAL A 55 0.37 3.10 -12.91
N PHE A 56 1.64 2.81 -13.18
CA PHE A 56 2.22 2.74 -14.51
C PHE A 56 2.82 1.37 -14.74
N ARG A 57 2.81 0.94 -15.99
CA ARG A 57 3.48 -0.28 -16.47
C ARG A 57 4.52 0.11 -17.51
N ARG A 58 5.68 -0.55 -17.47
CA ARG A 58 6.74 -0.36 -18.46
C ARG A 58 6.42 -1.13 -19.75
N GLU A 59 6.31 -0.41 -20.86
CA GLU A 59 6.13 -0.95 -22.21
C GLU A 59 7.29 -0.53 -23.10
N ALA A 60 8.11 -1.50 -23.55
CA ALA A 60 9.40 -1.25 -24.16
C ALA A 60 10.28 -0.34 -23.28
N ASP A 61 10.23 0.97 -23.49
CA ASP A 61 10.94 1.98 -22.70
C ASP A 61 10.09 3.17 -22.24
N GLU A 62 8.77 3.03 -22.28
CA GLU A 62 7.83 4.07 -21.86
C GLU A 62 6.96 3.61 -20.70
N TRP A 63 6.59 4.56 -19.84
CA TRP A 63 5.64 4.34 -18.76
C TRP A 63 4.23 4.62 -19.26
N GLN A 64 3.42 3.57 -19.29
CA GLN A 64 2.04 3.65 -19.72
C GLN A 64 1.11 3.58 -18.50
N PRO A 65 0.12 4.49 -18.37
CA PRO A 65 -0.82 4.44 -17.26
C PRO A 65 -1.66 3.17 -17.32
N VAL A 66 -1.90 2.56 -16.16
CA VAL A 66 -2.71 1.35 -16.07
C VAL A 66 -4.13 1.71 -15.66
N ASN A 67 -5.10 1.38 -16.50
CA ASN A 67 -6.52 1.50 -16.19
C ASN A 67 -7.11 0.11 -15.97
N ASP A 68 -6.97 -0.39 -14.74
CA ASP A 68 -7.47 -1.69 -14.34
C ASP A 68 -8.20 -1.61 -12.99
N VAL A 69 -9.32 -2.32 -12.87
CA VAL A 69 -10.17 -2.34 -11.67
C VAL A 69 -9.42 -2.82 -10.43
N TRP A 70 -8.48 -3.75 -10.60
CA TRP A 70 -7.67 -4.31 -9.52
C TRP A 70 -6.51 -3.41 -9.10
N LEU A 71 -6.07 -2.50 -9.98
CA LEU A 71 -5.00 -1.53 -9.73
C LEU A 71 -5.55 -0.11 -9.48
N ARG A 72 -6.77 -0.02 -8.96
CA ARG A 72 -7.41 1.26 -8.69
C ARG A 72 -6.72 1.97 -7.51
N ALA A 73 -6.31 3.21 -7.75
CA ALA A 73 -5.75 4.09 -6.75
C ALA A 73 -6.65 4.19 -5.49
N PRO A 74 -6.10 4.05 -4.27
CA PRO A 74 -6.84 4.35 -3.07
C PRO A 74 -7.14 5.85 -2.99
N VAL A 75 -8.35 6.18 -2.53
CA VAL A 75 -8.69 7.54 -2.16
C VAL A 75 -7.91 7.91 -0.90
N ILE A 76 -7.06 8.93 -1.00
CA ILE A 76 -6.36 9.52 0.14
C ILE A 76 -7.30 10.53 0.80
N PRO A 77 -7.69 10.33 2.08
CA PRO A 77 -8.47 11.33 2.81
C PRO A 77 -7.71 12.66 2.90
N GLY A 78 -8.40 13.79 2.81
CA GLY A 78 -7.76 15.13 2.81
C GLY A 78 -6.96 15.44 4.09
N ASP A 79 -7.30 14.79 5.21
CA ASP A 79 -6.60 14.93 6.50
C ASP A 79 -5.43 13.95 6.65
N CYS A 80 -5.20 13.08 5.65
CA CYS A 80 -4.11 12.13 5.65
C CYS A 80 -2.98 12.60 4.73
N GLN A 81 -1.74 12.44 5.20
CA GLN A 81 -0.52 12.72 4.47
C GLN A 81 0.26 11.43 4.27
N LEU A 82 0.78 11.24 3.06
CA LEU A 82 1.63 10.10 2.69
C LEU A 82 3.00 10.63 2.28
N ASP A 83 4.05 10.10 2.91
CA ASP A 83 5.40 10.21 2.38
C ASP A 83 5.65 8.99 1.50
N TRP A 84 5.73 9.24 0.19
CA TRP A 84 5.96 8.24 -0.86
C TRP A 84 7.28 8.52 -1.57
N PRO A 85 7.99 7.51 -2.11
CA PRO A 85 9.21 7.75 -2.88
C PRO A 85 8.98 8.75 -4.01
N ALA A 86 9.89 9.71 -4.17
CA ALA A 86 9.79 10.77 -5.17
C ALA A 86 9.73 10.21 -6.60
N ASP A 87 10.55 9.18 -6.87
CA ASP A 87 10.58 8.49 -8.16
C ASP A 87 9.49 7.40 -8.28
N GLY A 88 8.61 7.28 -7.29
CA GLY A 88 7.62 6.21 -7.20
C GLY A 88 8.19 4.92 -6.63
N TRP A 89 7.30 4.04 -6.19
CA TRP A 89 7.64 2.69 -5.73
C TRP A 89 7.58 1.73 -6.91
N THR A 90 8.60 0.90 -7.06
CA THR A 90 8.76 0.00 -8.21
C THR A 90 8.68 -1.48 -7.83
N ALA A 91 7.95 -2.25 -8.63
CA ALA A 91 7.98 -3.71 -8.65
C ALA A 91 8.58 -4.23 -9.96
N LEU A 92 9.52 -5.16 -9.85
CA LEU A 92 10.26 -5.76 -10.93
C LEU A 92 9.70 -7.15 -11.28
N PRO A 93 9.82 -7.59 -12.54
CA PRO A 93 9.31 -8.90 -12.97
C PRO A 93 10.03 -10.09 -12.33
N GLU A 94 11.22 -9.92 -11.79
CA GLU A 94 12.02 -10.98 -11.15
C GLU A 94 11.51 -11.35 -9.74
N GLY A 95 10.41 -10.75 -9.26
CA GLY A 95 9.87 -11.00 -7.93
C GLY A 95 10.55 -10.18 -6.83
N TYR A 96 11.03 -8.99 -7.20
CA TYR A 96 11.61 -8.02 -6.28
C TYR A 96 10.87 -6.68 -6.38
N CYS A 97 10.69 -5.99 -5.26
CA CYS A 97 10.27 -4.60 -5.23
C CYS A 97 11.15 -3.77 -4.31
N GLU A 98 11.13 -2.46 -4.52
CA GLU A 98 11.78 -1.52 -3.62
C GLU A 98 11.20 -1.63 -2.20
N SER A 99 12.05 -1.38 -1.21
CA SER A 99 11.72 -1.49 0.22
C SER A 99 11.91 -0.16 0.95
N PRO A 100 11.26 0.93 0.51
CA PRO A 100 11.33 2.20 1.21
C PRO A 100 10.61 2.11 2.55
N GLN A 101 10.97 3.02 3.45
CA GLN A 101 10.14 3.33 4.61
C GLN A 101 9.10 4.37 4.18
N LEU A 102 7.82 4.05 4.38
CA LEU A 102 6.69 4.91 4.10
C LEU A 102 6.14 5.46 5.41
N ARG A 103 5.73 6.74 5.40
CA ARG A 103 5.04 7.37 6.52
C ARG A 103 3.61 7.69 6.13
N PHE A 104 2.67 7.25 6.94
CA PHE A 104 1.26 7.60 6.86
C PHE A 104 0.92 8.44 8.08
N HIS A 105 0.46 9.66 7.88
CA HIS A 105 0.11 10.56 8.97
C HIS A 105 -1.34 11.03 8.84
N ASP A 106 -2.06 11.07 9.94
CA ASP A 106 -3.42 11.59 10.06
C ASP A 106 -3.37 12.84 10.94
N VAL A 107 -3.61 14.00 10.32
CA VAL A 107 -3.49 15.31 10.96
C VAL A 107 -4.57 15.50 12.02
N LEU A 108 -5.81 15.10 11.73
CA LEU A 108 -6.93 15.29 12.64
C LEU A 108 -6.87 14.35 13.85
N ALA A 109 -6.40 13.12 13.68
CA ALA A 109 -6.22 12.18 14.80
C ALA A 109 -4.87 12.32 15.49
N ASN A 110 -3.94 13.10 14.91
CA ASN A 110 -2.54 13.18 15.29
C ASN A 110 -1.88 11.79 15.43
N GLN A 111 -2.11 10.93 14.45
CA GLN A 111 -1.59 9.56 14.43
C GLN A 111 -0.62 9.37 13.27
N THR A 112 0.46 8.62 13.50
CA THR A 112 1.45 8.30 12.47
C THR A 112 1.75 6.81 12.47
N ILE A 113 1.77 6.21 11.29
CA ILE A 113 2.14 4.81 11.06
C ILE A 113 3.31 4.77 10.09
N PHE A 114 4.40 4.12 10.50
CA PHE A 114 5.54 3.82 9.66
C PHE A 114 5.44 2.40 9.13
N ILE A 115 5.61 2.25 7.82
CA ILE A 115 5.51 0.98 7.11
C ILE A 115 6.80 0.75 6.34
N LYS A 116 7.31 -0.48 6.38
CA LYS A 116 8.31 -0.98 5.44
C LYS A 116 7.67 -1.99 4.51
N ILE A 117 7.94 -1.90 3.21
CA ILE A 117 7.48 -2.89 2.24
C ILE A 117 8.51 -4.01 2.15
N ARG A 118 8.12 -5.27 2.34
CA ARG A 118 9.05 -6.39 2.19
C ARG A 118 9.32 -6.67 0.70
N PRO A 119 10.60 -6.78 0.27
CA PRO A 119 10.96 -6.83 -1.15
C PRO A 119 10.37 -7.98 -1.99
N TYR A 120 10.10 -9.14 -1.40
CA TYR A 120 9.83 -10.38 -2.15
C TYR A 120 8.36 -10.80 -2.18
N ASP A 121 7.48 -10.03 -1.52
CA ASP A 121 6.03 -10.28 -1.49
C ASP A 121 5.21 -8.98 -1.42
N ALA A 122 5.89 -7.82 -1.52
CA ALA A 122 5.32 -6.49 -1.33
C ALA A 122 4.49 -6.33 -0.04
N HIS A 123 4.76 -7.15 0.99
CA HIS A 123 3.98 -7.13 2.20
C HIS A 123 4.31 -5.91 3.06
N PHE A 124 3.28 -5.19 3.51
CA PHE A 124 3.43 -4.04 4.39
C PHE A 124 3.68 -4.51 5.83
N VAL A 125 4.84 -4.18 6.39
CA VAL A 125 5.22 -4.51 7.76
C VAL A 125 5.28 -3.23 8.58
N ARG A 126 4.58 -3.18 9.71
CA ARG A 126 4.72 -2.05 10.65
C ARG A 126 6.09 -2.09 11.28
N GLU A 127 6.74 -0.94 11.38
CA GLU A 127 8.10 -0.88 11.94
C GLU A 127 8.17 -1.37 13.40
N SER A 128 7.12 -1.13 14.19
CA SER A 128 7.00 -1.69 15.55
C SER A 128 6.96 -3.22 15.62
N GLN A 129 6.81 -3.89 14.47
CA GLN A 129 6.78 -5.34 14.30
C GLN A 129 8.02 -5.89 13.58
N LEU A 130 8.97 -5.01 13.18
CA LEU A 130 10.25 -5.47 12.64
C LEU A 130 11.12 -5.97 13.80
N PRO A 131 11.68 -7.19 13.71
CA PRO A 131 12.71 -7.61 14.64
C PRO A 131 13.86 -6.58 14.62
N ALA A 132 14.36 -6.19 15.78
CA ALA A 132 15.44 -5.20 15.93
C ALA A 132 16.70 -5.53 15.10
N ASP A 133 16.85 -6.78 14.68
CA ASP A 133 17.99 -7.29 13.91
C ASP A 133 17.92 -7.04 12.39
N ALA A 134 16.81 -6.51 11.85
CA ALA A 134 16.66 -6.26 10.41
C ALA A 134 17.15 -4.87 9.95
N ALA A 135 17.60 -4.02 10.87
CA ALA A 135 18.01 -2.64 10.59
C ALA A 135 19.53 -2.45 10.37
N GLY A 136 20.33 -3.51 10.45
CA GLY A 136 21.79 -3.36 10.62
C GLY A 136 22.69 -4.35 9.89
N LYS A 137 22.27 -4.97 8.78
CA LYS A 137 23.18 -5.77 7.94
C LYS A 137 22.86 -5.63 6.45
N LEU A 138 23.46 -4.62 5.82
CA LEU A 138 24.02 -4.68 4.47
C LEU A 138 25.44 -4.13 4.54
#